data_AF-A0A1G0FYG9-F1
#
_entry.id   AF-A0A1G0FYG9-F1
#
_cell.length_a   1.000
_cell.length_b   1.000
_cell.length_c   1.000
_cell.angle_alpha   90.00
_cell.angle_beta   90.00
_cell.angle_gamma   90.00
#
_symmetry.space_group_name_H-M   'P 1'
#
loop_
_entity.id
_entity.type
_entity.pdbx_description
1 polymer ?
#
loop_
_entity_poly.entity_id
_entity_poly.type
_entity_poly.pdbx_seq_one_letter_code
_entity_poly.pdbx_strand_id
1 'polypeptide(L)'
;MSQLTILKIKKKQEDFCINYLMHGNAHKAALEAGYAKTNAQKNSFKWVTTEPMKTYIEERMIKKSETLIATRDWKIDKLIRIVESALQGQEVTDRHGEVRVIVDHRAAIAAIAELNKMCGDYSAEKHINVNLTADMDVSKVRELLQTYKKDY
;
A
#
# COMPACT_ATOMS: atom_id res chain seq x y z
N MET A 1 -19.51 6.14 -19.13
CA MET A 1 -18.34 5.40 -18.61
C MET A 1 -17.91 4.43 -19.69
N SER A 2 -16.70 4.61 -20.24
CA SER A 2 -16.21 3.84 -21.38
C SER A 2 -16.07 2.36 -20.99
N GLN A 3 -16.67 1.47 -21.79
CA GLN A 3 -16.49 0.02 -21.67
C GLN A 3 -15.02 -0.33 -21.98
N LEU A 4 -14.22 -0.45 -20.93
CA LEU A 4 -12.86 -0.98 -20.99
C LEU A 4 -12.94 -2.45 -21.41
N THR A 5 -12.68 -2.66 -22.70
CA THR A 5 -12.69 -3.96 -23.36
C THR A 5 -11.29 -4.53 -23.21
N ILE A 6 -11.15 -5.74 -22.63
CA ILE A 6 -9.85 -6.40 -22.43
C ILE A 6 -9.14 -6.50 -23.78
N LEU A 7 -8.23 -5.57 -24.06
CA LEU A 7 -7.38 -5.62 -25.24
C LEU A 7 -6.47 -6.83 -25.07
N LYS A 8 -6.57 -7.78 -25.99
CA LYS A 8 -5.72 -8.98 -26.02
C LYS A 8 -4.27 -8.56 -26.28
N ILE A 9 -3.49 -8.36 -25.22
CA ILE A 9 -2.06 -8.03 -25.29
C ILE A 9 -1.20 -9.28 -25.47
N LYS A 10 0.03 -9.11 -25.96
CA LYS A 10 0.98 -10.22 -26.12
C LYS A 10 1.42 -10.74 -24.75
N LYS A 11 1.72 -12.04 -24.65
CA LYS A 11 2.15 -12.68 -23.39
C LYS A 11 3.27 -11.94 -22.66
N LYS A 12 4.28 -11.47 -23.42
CA LYS A 12 5.39 -10.68 -22.88
C LYS A 12 4.99 -9.32 -22.28
N GLN A 13 3.99 -8.67 -22.88
CA GLN A 13 3.44 -7.42 -22.36
C GLN A 13 2.57 -7.68 -21.12
N GLU A 14 1.86 -8.80 -21.11
CA GLU A 14 1.12 -9.27 -19.95
C GLU A 14 2.06 -9.47 -18.76
N ASP A 15 3.11 -10.27 -18.94
CA ASP A 15 4.10 -10.58 -17.90
C ASP A 15 4.76 -9.30 -17.35
N PHE A 16 5.06 -8.33 -18.24
CA PHE A 16 5.51 -7.00 -17.82
C PHE A 16 4.49 -6.30 -16.91
N CYS A 17 3.23 -6.26 -17.30
CA CYS A 17 2.18 -5.62 -16.49
C CYS A 17 1.99 -6.33 -15.14
N ILE A 18 2.08 -7.67 -15.11
CA ILE A 18 2.00 -8.45 -13.86
C ILE A 18 3.14 -8.06 -12.91
N ASN A 19 4.38 -8.10 -13.41
CA ASN A 19 5.57 -7.78 -12.60
C ASN A 19 5.56 -6.32 -12.16
N TYR A 20 5.07 -5.40 -13.00
CA TYR A 20 4.93 -3.99 -12.65
C TYR A 20 3.95 -3.78 -11.50
N LEU A 21 2.80 -4.46 -11.53
CA LEU A 21 1.81 -4.42 -10.45
C LEU A 21 2.31 -5.04 -9.14
N MET A 22 3.26 -5.97 -9.20
CA MET A 22 3.88 -6.55 -7.99
C MET A 22 4.97 -5.67 -7.39
N HIS A 23 5.80 -5.03 -8.21
CA HIS A 23 7.02 -4.34 -7.74
C HIS A 23 6.93 -2.82 -7.74
N GLY A 24 6.00 -2.22 -8.49
CA GLY A 24 5.94 -0.77 -8.70
C GLY A 24 7.13 -0.20 -9.49
N ASN A 25 8.02 -1.05 -10.00
CA ASN A 25 9.22 -0.64 -10.73
C ASN A 25 9.17 -1.14 -12.19
N ALA A 26 9.02 -0.20 -13.13
CA ALA A 26 8.90 -0.52 -14.55
C ALA A 26 10.16 -1.18 -15.12
N HIS A 27 11.35 -0.72 -14.74
CA HIS A 27 12.60 -1.28 -15.29
C HIS A 27 12.79 -2.73 -14.84
N LYS A 28 12.59 -3.00 -13.55
CA LYS A 28 12.69 -4.35 -12.99
C LYS A 28 11.65 -5.28 -13.61
N ALA A 29 10.40 -4.83 -13.72
CA ALA A 29 9.32 -5.59 -14.33
C ALA A 29 9.61 -5.99 -15.78
N ALA A 30 10.23 -5.09 -16.56
CA ALA A 30 10.62 -5.37 -17.94
C ALA A 30 11.73 -6.42 -18.05
N LEU A 31 12.71 -6.42 -17.14
CA LEU A 31 13.76 -7.43 -17.13
C LEU A 31 13.20 -8.82 -16.80
N GLU A 32 12.32 -8.91 -15.81
CA GLU A 32 11.67 -10.16 -15.40
C GLU A 32 10.70 -10.70 -16.47
N ALA A 33 10.08 -9.80 -17.24
CA ALA A 33 9.30 -10.17 -18.43
C ALA A 33 10.17 -10.56 -19.65
N GLY A 34 11.50 -10.57 -19.50
CA GLY A 34 12.44 -11.02 -20.53
C GLY A 34 12.76 -9.99 -21.61
N TYR A 35 12.55 -8.69 -21.37
CA TYR A 35 13.03 -7.65 -22.29
C TYR A 35 14.55 -7.46 -22.17
N ALA A 36 15.21 -7.18 -23.29
CA ALA A 36 16.63 -6.85 -23.29
C ALA A 36 16.90 -5.61 -22.43
N LYS A 37 18.01 -5.62 -21.66
CA LYS A 37 18.35 -4.57 -20.70
C LYS A 37 18.33 -3.16 -21.28
N THR A 38 18.88 -2.99 -22.49
CA THR A 38 18.91 -1.71 -23.21
C THR A 38 17.51 -1.22 -23.58
N ASN A 39 16.62 -2.13 -23.98
CA ASN A 39 15.23 -1.83 -24.33
C ASN A 39 14.41 -1.51 -23.08
N ALA A 40 14.57 -2.31 -22.02
CA ALA A 40 13.94 -2.08 -20.73
C ALA A 40 14.31 -0.70 -20.17
N GLN A 41 15.58 -0.30 -20.23
CA GLN A 41 16.00 1.01 -19.72
C GLN A 41 15.39 2.18 -20.49
N LYS A 42 15.26 2.06 -21.82
CA LYS A 42 14.74 3.14 -22.67
C LYS A 42 13.22 3.25 -22.64
N ASN A 43 12.52 2.13 -22.60
CA ASN A 43 11.10 2.08 -22.93
C ASN A 43 10.17 1.66 -21.77
N SER A 44 10.68 1.12 -20.66
CA SER A 44 9.82 0.57 -19.60
C SER A 44 8.88 1.62 -19.01
N PHE A 45 9.35 2.85 -18.78
CA PHE A 45 8.53 3.94 -18.26
C PHE A 45 7.42 4.37 -19.23
N LYS A 46 7.71 4.31 -20.53
CA LYS A 46 6.73 4.63 -21.59
C LYS A 46 5.63 3.58 -21.63
N TRP A 47 5.97 2.30 -21.48
CA TRP A 47 4.99 1.21 -21.55
C TRP A 47 3.90 1.28 -20.50
N VAL A 48 4.19 1.82 -19.32
CA VAL A 48 3.17 2.01 -18.26
C VAL A 48 2.09 3.01 -18.67
N THR A 49 2.44 4.01 -19.48
CA THR A 49 1.53 5.12 -19.85
C THR A 49 0.95 4.99 -21.25
N THR A 50 1.51 4.12 -22.10
CA THR A 50 1.02 3.88 -23.46
C THR A 50 0.08 2.67 -23.53
N GLU A 51 -0.94 2.79 -24.38
CA GLU A 51 -1.74 1.64 -24.79
C GLU A 51 -0.89 0.60 -25.54
N PRO A 52 -1.20 -0.70 -25.40
CA PRO A 52 -2.32 -1.28 -24.64
C PRO A 52 -2.00 -1.63 -23.16
N MET A 53 -0.77 -1.39 -22.70
CA MET A 53 -0.31 -1.83 -21.38
C MET A 53 -0.92 -1.01 -20.23
N LYS A 54 -1.09 0.32 -20.42
CA LYS A 54 -1.80 1.18 -19.48
C LYS A 54 -3.20 0.66 -19.15
N THR A 55 -3.99 0.40 -20.20
CA THR A 55 -5.37 -0.10 -20.10
C THR A 55 -5.43 -1.41 -19.31
N TYR A 56 -4.52 -2.34 -19.59
CA TYR A 56 -4.46 -3.63 -18.89
C TYR A 56 -4.11 -3.46 -17.40
N ILE A 57 -3.18 -2.56 -17.07
CA ILE A 57 -2.80 -2.24 -15.69
C ILE A 57 -4.00 -1.66 -14.93
N GLU A 58 -4.69 -0.67 -15.51
CA GLU A 58 -5.85 0.01 -14.92
C GLU A 58 -7.01 -0.97 -14.68
N GLU A 59 -7.39 -1.75 -15.69
CA GLU A 59 -8.44 -2.76 -15.56
C GLU A 59 -8.12 -3.79 -14.48
N ARG A 60 -6.86 -4.26 -14.40
CA ARG A 60 -6.48 -5.25 -13.40
C ARG A 60 -6.46 -4.66 -11.99
N MET A 61 -6.12 -3.38 -11.84
CA MET A 61 -6.24 -2.67 -10.56
C MET A 61 -7.70 -2.56 -10.12
N ILE A 62 -8.60 -2.18 -11.03
CA ILE A 62 -10.04 -2.09 -10.78
C ILE A 62 -10.59 -3.46 -10.39
N LYS A 63 -10.36 -4.51 -11.20
CA LYS A 63 -10.80 -5.87 -10.88
C LYS A 63 -10.25 -6.39 -9.56
N LYS A 64 -8.99 -6.07 -9.24
CA LYS A 64 -8.39 -6.43 -7.96
C LYS A 64 -9.07 -5.69 -6.80
N SER A 65 -9.42 -4.42 -6.97
CA SER A 65 -10.18 -3.66 -5.96
C SER A 65 -11.62 -4.16 -5.79
N GLU A 66 -12.27 -4.60 -6.87
CA GLU A 66 -13.63 -5.17 -6.81
C GLU A 66 -13.64 -6.56 -6.16
N THR A 67 -12.61 -7.37 -6.40
CA THR A 67 -12.48 -8.72 -5.81
C THR A 67 -11.94 -8.69 -4.37
N LEU A 68 -11.09 -7.72 -4.01
CA LEU A 68 -10.77 -7.43 -2.62
C LEU A 68 -11.88 -6.57 -1.99
N ILE A 69 -12.91 -7.23 -1.46
CA ILE A 69 -13.91 -6.60 -0.58
C ILE A 69 -13.25 -5.83 0.60
N ALA A 70 -12.00 -6.17 0.94
CA ALA A 70 -11.21 -5.54 1.99
C ALA A 70 -10.20 -4.51 1.44
N THR A 71 -10.69 -3.41 0.85
CA THR A 71 -9.85 -2.23 0.57
C THR A 71 -9.24 -1.68 1.87
N ARG A 72 -8.17 -0.87 1.77
CA ARG A 72 -7.52 -0.25 2.95
C ARG A 72 -8.54 0.53 3.77
N ASP A 73 -9.37 1.33 3.11
CA ASP A 73 -10.40 2.15 3.77
C ASP A 73 -11.47 1.30 4.44
N TRP A 74 -11.88 0.20 3.80
CA TRP A 74 -12.80 -0.76 4.41
C TRP A 74 -12.23 -1.39 5.68
N LYS A 75 -10.93 -1.72 5.69
CA LYS A 75 -10.25 -2.27 6.88
C LYS A 75 -10.18 -1.24 8.01
N ILE A 76 -9.90 0.02 7.69
CA ILE A 76 -9.88 1.12 8.67
C ILE A 76 -11.28 1.30 9.28
N ASP A 77 -12.32 1.41 8.45
CA ASP A 77 -13.73 1.49 8.92
C ASP A 77 -14.08 0.31 9.83
N LYS A 78 -13.68 -0.91 9.46
CA LYS A 78 -13.92 -2.08 10.31
C LYS A 78 -13.17 -2.05 11.64
N LEU A 79 -11.91 -1.64 11.65
CA LEU A 79 -11.14 -1.54 12.90
C LEU A 79 -11.74 -0.47 13.83
N ILE A 80 -12.18 0.68 13.30
CA ILE A 80 -12.86 1.72 14.08
C ILE A 80 -14.16 1.17 14.70
N ARG A 81 -14.99 0.48 13.92
CA ARG A 81 -16.22 -0.16 14.44
C ARG A 81 -15.95 -1.21 15.51
N ILE A 82 -14.85 -1.96 15.41
CA ILE A 82 -14.45 -2.92 16.44
C ILE A 82 -14.07 -2.18 17.72
N VAL A 83 -13.33 -1.06 17.64
CA VAL A 83 -13.03 -0.22 18.80
C VAL A 83 -14.31 0.30 19.44
N GLU A 84 -15.22 0.89 18.66
CA GLU A 84 -16.50 1.40 19.15
C GLU A 84 -17.34 0.31 19.81
N SER A 85 -17.51 -0.84 19.14
CA SER A 85 -18.29 -1.96 19.66
C SER A 85 -17.67 -2.59 20.90
N ALA A 86 -16.34 -2.70 20.95
CA ALA A 86 -15.64 -3.26 22.09
C ALA A 86 -15.77 -2.35 23.34
N LEU A 87 -15.90 -1.04 23.13
CA LEU A 87 -16.08 -0.04 24.18
C LEU A 87 -17.53 0.14 24.65
N GLN A 88 -18.53 -0.21 23.83
CA GLN A 88 -19.95 -0.13 24.20
C GLN A 88 -20.35 -1.12 25.31
N GLY A 89 -19.54 -2.16 25.53
CA GLY A 89 -19.78 -3.18 26.55
C GLY A 89 -20.92 -4.14 26.15
N GLN A 90 -20.77 -5.41 26.51
CA GLN A 90 -21.82 -6.42 26.34
C GLN A 90 -22.41 -6.76 27.70
N GLU A 91 -23.74 -6.76 27.77
CA GLU A 91 -24.47 -7.27 28.93
C GLU A 91 -24.38 -8.79 28.92
N VAL A 92 -23.69 -9.34 29.90
CA VAL A 92 -23.57 -10.78 30.10
C VAL A 92 -24.22 -11.13 31.42
N THR A 93 -25.19 -12.04 31.38
CA THR A 93 -25.86 -12.55 32.58
C THR A 93 -25.01 -13.65 33.19
N ASP A 94 -24.61 -13.49 34.45
CA ASP A 94 -23.89 -14.52 35.18
C ASP A 94 -24.82 -15.68 35.57
N ARG A 95 -24.25 -16.83 35.99
CA ARG A 95 -25.03 -18.03 36.38
C ARG A 95 -26.01 -17.78 37.53
N HIS A 96 -25.83 -16.68 38.27
CA HIS A 96 -26.68 -16.24 39.37
C HIS A 96 -27.73 -15.19 38.96
N GLY A 97 -27.86 -14.86 37.68
CA GLY A 97 -28.88 -13.92 37.18
C GLY A 97 -28.51 -12.44 37.26
N GLU A 98 -27.30 -12.10 37.70
CA GLU A 98 -26.81 -10.71 37.69
C GLU A 98 -26.31 -10.31 36.31
N VAL A 99 -26.75 -9.14 35.82
CA VAL A 99 -26.29 -8.56 34.55
C VAL A 99 -25.02 -7.75 34.82
N ARG A 100 -23.93 -8.11 34.15
CA ARG A 100 -22.68 -7.35 34.16
C ARG A 100 -22.36 -6.85 32.77
N VAL A 101 -21.95 -5.59 32.68
CA VAL A 101 -21.45 -5.01 31.43
C VAL A 101 -19.96 -5.31 31.34
N ILE A 102 -19.57 -6.17 30.40
CA ILE A 102 -18.18 -6.52 30.13
C ILE A 102 -17.73 -5.74 28.90
N VAL A 103 -16.64 -4.98 29.05
CA VAL A 103 -16.02 -4.21 27.97
C VAL A 103 -14.78 -4.96 27.50
N ASP A 104 -14.64 -5.20 26.19
CA ASP A 104 -13.48 -5.90 25.65
C ASP A 104 -12.35 -4.92 25.31
N HIS A 105 -11.68 -4.44 26.35
CA HIS A 105 -10.52 -3.56 26.19
C HIS A 105 -9.40 -4.21 25.37
N ARG A 106 -9.28 -5.54 25.34
CA ARG A 106 -8.23 -6.23 24.57
C ARG A 106 -8.49 -6.10 23.07
N ALA A 107 -9.74 -6.31 22.64
CA ALA A 107 -10.13 -6.11 21.25
C ALA A 107 -9.90 -4.66 20.80
N ALA A 108 -10.26 -3.68 21.64
CA ALA A 108 -10.03 -2.27 21.34
C ALA A 108 -8.54 -1.93 21.21
N ILE A 109 -7.70 -2.36 22.15
CA ILE A 109 -6.25 -2.12 22.13
C ILE A 109 -5.61 -2.77 20.89
N ALA A 110 -6.00 -4.00 20.56
CA ALA A 110 -5.49 -4.70 19.38
C ALA A 110 -5.86 -3.97 18.08
N ALA A 111 -7.12 -3.51 17.95
CA ALA A 111 -7.57 -2.77 16.78
C ALA A 111 -6.84 -1.42 16.62
N ILE A 112 -6.64 -0.69 17.73
CA ILE A 112 -5.87 0.57 17.74
C ILE A 112 -4.40 0.31 17.34
N ALA A 113 -3.78 -0.76 17.87
CA ALA A 113 -2.42 -1.11 17.50
C ALA A 113 -2.28 -1.43 16.01
N GLU A 114 -3.23 -2.15 15.41
CA GLU A 114 -3.25 -2.38 13.96
C GLU A 114 -3.47 -1.09 13.16
N LEU A 115 -4.35 -0.19 13.61
CA LEU A 115 -4.54 1.14 12.99
C LEU A 115 -3.24 1.94 12.97
N ASN A 116 -2.54 2.02 14.10
CA ASN A 116 -1.26 2.72 14.22
C ASN A 116 -0.19 2.14 13.28
N LYS A 117 -0.15 0.80 13.11
CA LYS A 117 0.73 0.14 12.12
C LYS A 117 0.34 0.53 10.69
N MET A 118 -0.95 0.62 10.39
CA MET A 118 -1.46 0.98 9.07
C MET A 118 -1.25 2.45 8.72
N CYS A 119 -1.30 3.36 9.70
CA CYS A 119 -1.07 4.80 9.53
C CYS A 119 0.42 5.17 9.52
N GLY A 120 1.29 4.28 10.01
CA GLY A 120 2.74 4.52 10.05
C GLY A 120 3.23 5.17 11.35
N ASP A 121 2.38 5.24 12.38
CA ASP A 121 2.71 5.81 13.69
C ASP A 121 3.80 5.03 14.42
N TYR A 122 3.99 3.75 14.07
CA TYR A 122 5.10 2.90 14.57
C TYR A 122 6.34 2.90 13.67
N SER A 123 6.42 3.78 12.67
CA SER A 123 7.63 3.91 11.85
C SER A 123 8.80 4.34 12.73
N ALA A 124 9.83 3.50 12.84
CA ALA A 124 11.07 3.87 13.51
C ALA A 124 11.67 5.12 12.84
N GLU A 125 12.02 6.13 13.64
CA GLU A 125 12.82 7.27 13.14
C GLU A 125 14.11 6.71 12.51
N LYS A 126 14.28 6.92 11.20
CA LYS A 126 15.52 6.53 10.53
C LYS A 126 16.62 7.51 10.92
N HIS A 127 17.44 7.15 11.90
CA HIS A 127 18.72 7.80 12.11
C HIS A 127 19.67 7.42 10.96
N ILE A 128 19.82 8.32 9.98
CA ILE A 128 20.82 8.16 8.92
C ILE A 128 22.14 8.73 9.45
N ASN A 129 23.09 7.86 9.81
CA ASN A 129 24.48 8.28 10.04
C ASN A 129 25.15 8.51 8.70
N VAL A 130 25.16 9.76 8.24
CA VAL A 130 25.94 10.19 7.07
C VAL A 130 27.34 10.53 7.54
N ASN A 131 28.31 9.64 7.27
CA ASN A 131 29.72 9.98 7.46
C ASN A 131 30.18 10.79 6.24
N LEU A 132 30.03 12.12 6.30
CA LEU A 132 30.54 13.04 5.30
C LEU A 132 32.07 13.09 5.42
N THR A 133 32.78 12.25 4.66
CA THR A 133 34.13 12.62 4.25
C THR A 133 33.99 13.86 3.38
N ALA A 134 34.39 15.00 3.93
CA ALA A 134 34.29 16.32 3.31
C ALA A 134 34.74 16.24 1.85
N ASP A 135 33.79 16.39 0.92
CA ASP A 135 33.98 16.99 -0.42
C ASP A 135 32.73 17.01 -1.31
N MET A 136 31.50 16.94 -0.77
CA MET A 136 30.32 17.39 -1.53
C MET A 136 29.27 18.10 -0.67
N ASP A 137 28.87 19.26 -1.17
CA ASP A 137 27.91 20.26 -0.67
C ASP A 137 26.86 19.79 0.33
N VAL A 138 27.08 20.20 1.58
CA VAL A 138 26.14 20.18 2.72
C VAL A 138 24.75 20.74 2.34
N SER A 139 24.70 21.62 1.34
CA SER A 139 23.48 22.23 0.79
C SER A 139 22.48 21.21 0.22
N LYS A 140 22.94 20.20 -0.53
CA LYS A 140 22.06 19.17 -1.14
C LYS A 140 21.47 18.22 -0.11
N VAL A 141 22.24 17.92 0.94
CA VAL A 141 21.78 17.06 2.04
C VAL A 141 20.65 17.74 2.83
N ARG A 142 20.75 19.05 3.06
CA ARG A 142 19.69 19.82 3.73
C ARG A 142 18.39 19.89 2.93
N GLU A 143 18.49 20.00 1.61
CA GLU A 143 17.34 20.05 0.71
C GLU A 143 16.56 18.72 0.70
N LEU A 144 17.28 17.60 0.66
CA LEU A 144 16.70 16.25 0.79
C LEU A 144 16.02 16.06 2.15
N LEU A 145 16.64 16.51 3.25
CA LEU A 145 16.04 16.39 4.58
C LEU A 145 14.76 17.21 4.74
N GLN A 146 14.62 18.33 4.03
CA GLN A 146 13.37 19.12 4.04
C GLN A 146 12.25 18.49 3.23
N THR A 147 12.56 17.79 2.13
CA THR A 147 11.55 17.10 1.31
C THR A 147 10.91 15.96 2.10
N TYR A 148 11.72 15.15 2.80
CA TYR A 148 11.21 14.00 3.56
C TYR A 148 10.51 14.35 4.88
N LYS A 149 10.66 15.59 5.40
CA LYS A 149 9.93 16.05 6.60
C LYS A 149 8.52 16.57 6.32
N LYS A 150 8.16 16.80 5.05
CA LYS A 150 6.91 17.49 4.67
C LYS A 150 5.73 16.55 4.38
N ASP A 151 5.99 15.24 4.34
CA ASP A 151 5.01 14.21 3.95
C ASP A 151 4.41 13.44 5.15
N TYR A 152 4.39 14.04 6.34
CA TYR A 152 3.63 13.59 7.51
C TYR A 152 2.72 14.70 8.02
#